data_AF-A0A2V8XD49-F1
#
_entry.id   AF-A0A2V8XD49-F1
#
_cell.length_a   1.000
_cell.length_b   1.000
_cell.length_c   1.000
_cell.angle_alpha   90.00
_cell.angle_beta   90.00
_cell.angle_gamma   90.00
#
_symmetry.space_group_name_H-M   'P 1'
#
loop_
_entity.id
_entity.type
_entity.pdbx_description
1 polymer ?
#
loop_
_entity_poly.entity_id
_entity_poly.type
_entity_poly.pdbx_seq_one_letter_code
_entity_poly.pdbx_strand_id
1 'polypeptide(L)'
;MTLIILLLGLGVGVLVGLMGIGGGVVLVPAMVYVLGMDQHLAQGTSLFILLPPIGLGALREYWKEGQVDLRAGILCALGILLGAYGGSSLALPMPSRNLQGLFGSFLVLSAILLWRKAQIESRAVAGGKEQARG
;
A
#
# COMPACT_ATOMS: atom_id res chain seq x y z
N MET A 1 -22.12 4.64 -9.86
CA MET A 1 -20.76 4.08 -10.06
C MET A 1 -19.68 5.15 -9.93
N THR A 2 -19.68 6.19 -10.78
CA THR A 2 -18.62 7.21 -10.85
C THR A 2 -18.40 7.99 -9.55
N LEU A 3 -19.47 8.39 -8.86
CA LEU A 3 -19.37 9.11 -7.59
C LEU A 3 -18.69 8.27 -6.48
N ILE A 4 -18.96 6.96 -6.44
CA ILE A 4 -18.35 6.04 -5.48
C ILE A 4 -16.84 5.93 -5.73
N ILE A 5 -16.43 5.82 -7.01
CA ILE A 5 -15.02 5.76 -7.39
C ILE A 5 -14.28 7.04 -6.98
N LEU A 6 -14.92 8.20 -7.16
CA LEU A 6 -14.32 9.50 -6.81
C LEU A 6 -14.14 9.65 -5.30
N LEU A 7 -15.18 9.32 -4.50
CA LEU A 7 -15.10 9.37 -3.04
C LEU A 7 -14.07 8.36 -2.49
N LEU A 8 -14.00 7.17 -3.09
CA LEU A 8 -13.06 6.13 -2.70
C LEU A 8 -11.62 6.54 -3.02
N GLY A 9 -11.38 7.08 -4.21
CA GLY A 9 -10.08 7.61 -4.60
C GLY A 9 -9.62 8.76 -3.70
N LEU A 10 -10.52 9.66 -3.31
CA LEU A 10 -10.21 10.77 -2.41
C LEU A 10 -9.85 10.26 -1.00
N GLY A 11 -10.66 9.36 -0.43
CA GLY A 11 -10.38 8.77 0.88
C GLY A 11 -9.06 8.00 0.92
N VAL A 12 -8.80 7.18 -0.11
CA VAL A 12 -7.53 6.45 -0.21
C VAL A 12 -6.34 7.38 -0.43
N GLY A 13 -6.48 8.41 -1.27
CA GLY A 13 -5.43 9.40 -1.50
C GLY A 13 -4.97 10.10 -0.21
N VAL A 14 -5.92 10.48 0.65
CA VAL A 14 -5.61 11.07 1.96
C VAL A 14 -4.85 10.08 2.86
N LEU A 15 -5.31 8.83 2.94
CA LEU A 15 -4.65 7.80 3.75
C LEU A 15 -3.23 7.50 3.28
N VAL A 16 -3.03 7.43 1.96
CA VAL A 16 -1.72 7.20 1.35
C VAL A 16 -0.78 8.39 1.62
N GLY A 17 -1.27 9.62 1.48
CA GLY A 17 -0.47 10.82 1.77
C GLY A 17 -0.04 10.90 3.23
N LEU A 18 -0.90 10.48 4.16
CA LEU A 18 -0.62 10.50 5.61
C LEU A 18 0.29 9.35 6.07
N MET A 19 0.08 8.14 5.56
CA MET A 19 0.82 6.95 6.03
C MET A 19 1.99 6.54 5.14
N GLY A 20 2.08 7.04 3.91
CA GLY A 20 3.10 6.63 2.93
C GLY A 20 2.95 5.17 2.45
N ILE A 21 1.87 4.48 2.84
CA ILE A 21 1.61 3.09 2.44
C ILE A 21 1.02 3.10 1.03
N GLY A 22 1.63 2.38 0.08
CA GLY A 22 1.09 2.23 -1.27
C GLY A 22 -0.35 1.70 -1.23
N GLY A 23 -1.31 2.53 -1.64
CA GLY A 23 -2.75 2.36 -1.37
C GLY A 23 -3.42 1.08 -1.91
N GLY A 24 -2.69 0.19 -2.58
CA GLY A 24 -3.20 -1.07 -3.12
C GLY A 24 -3.82 -2.00 -2.06
N VAL A 25 -3.32 -1.97 -0.82
CA VAL A 25 -3.88 -2.72 0.32
C VAL A 25 -5.35 -2.40 0.56
N VAL A 26 -5.76 -1.16 0.30
CA VAL A 26 -7.15 -0.69 0.47
C VAL A 26 -7.91 -0.67 -0.85
N LEU A 27 -7.26 -0.21 -1.93
CA LEU A 27 -7.91 -0.01 -3.22
C LEU A 27 -8.28 -1.33 -3.91
N VAL A 28 -7.43 -2.37 -3.81
CA VAL A 28 -7.67 -3.65 -4.49
C VAL A 28 -8.87 -4.39 -3.88
N PRO A 29 -8.99 -4.59 -2.54
CA PRO A 29 -10.21 -5.17 -1.96
C PRO A 29 -11.45 -4.34 -2.25
N ALA A 30 -11.34 -3.01 -2.19
CA ALA A 30 -12.47 -2.15 -2.51
C ALA A 30 -12.96 -2.37 -3.95
N MET A 31 -12.06 -2.44 -4.93
CA MET A 31 -12.44 -2.70 -6.32
C MET A 31 -13.05 -4.08 -6.53
N VAL A 32 -12.53 -5.10 -5.86
CA VAL A 32 -13.06 -6.48 -5.98
C VAL A 32 -14.42 -6.61 -5.31
N TYR A 33 -14.56 -6.14 -4.06
CA TYR A 33 -15.77 -6.37 -3.26
C TYR A 33 -16.86 -5.32 -3.47
N VAL A 34 -16.50 -4.05 -3.73
CA VAL A 34 -17.47 -2.96 -3.93
C VAL A 34 -17.84 -2.81 -5.40
N LEU A 35 -16.86 -2.95 -6.31
CA LEU A 35 -17.09 -2.78 -7.75
C LEU A 35 -17.25 -4.10 -8.52
N GLY A 36 -17.03 -5.25 -7.88
CA GLY A 36 -17.18 -6.56 -8.53
C GLY A 36 -16.13 -6.83 -9.62
N MET A 37 -14.99 -6.14 -9.57
CA MET A 37 -13.94 -6.28 -10.57
C MET A 37 -13.17 -7.59 -10.39
N ASP A 38 -12.74 -8.19 -11.49
CA ASP A 38 -11.79 -9.30 -11.44
C ASP A 38 -10.48 -8.86 -10.77
N GLN A 39 -9.82 -9.77 -10.06
CA GLN A 39 -8.59 -9.50 -9.31
C GLN A 39 -7.49 -8.87 -10.18
N HIS A 40 -7.30 -9.34 -11.42
CA HIS A 40 -6.29 -8.78 -12.32
C HIS A 40 -6.62 -7.34 -12.71
N LEU A 41 -7.89 -7.10 -13.02
CA LEU A 41 -8.38 -5.80 -13.46
C LEU A 41 -8.35 -4.79 -12.31
N ALA A 42 -8.71 -5.22 -11.10
CA ALA A 42 -8.59 -4.43 -9.88
C ALA A 42 -7.12 -4.05 -9.57
N GLN A 43 -6.18 -4.99 -9.67
CA GLN A 43 -4.75 -4.71 -9.46
C GLN A 43 -4.19 -3.73 -10.49
N GLY A 44 -4.41 -3.98 -11.78
CA GLY A 44 -3.94 -3.09 -12.84
C GLY A 44 -4.53 -1.68 -12.74
N THR A 45 -5.83 -1.59 -12.47
CA THR A 45 -6.52 -0.30 -12.29
C THR A 45 -5.99 0.45 -11.07
N SER A 46 -5.69 -0.27 -9.97
CA SER A 46 -5.11 0.36 -8.78
C SER A 46 -3.74 0.98 -9.03
N LEU A 47 -2.89 0.32 -9.81
CA LEU A 47 -1.58 0.86 -10.20
C LEU A 47 -1.75 2.14 -11.01
N PHE A 48 -2.67 2.14 -11.98
CA PHE A 48 -2.97 3.32 -12.79
C PHE A 48 -3.50 4.48 -11.95
N ILE A 49 -4.39 4.23 -11.00
CA ILE A 49 -4.96 5.26 -10.12
C ILE A 49 -3.89 5.86 -9.22
N LEU A 50 -2.96 5.05 -8.70
CA LEU A 50 -1.97 5.47 -7.71
C LEU A 50 -0.77 6.19 -8.35
N LEU A 51 -0.43 5.87 -9.61
CA LEU A 51 0.76 6.40 -10.26
C LEU A 51 0.78 7.94 -10.42
N PRO A 52 -0.27 8.62 -10.96
CA PRO A 52 -0.26 10.08 -11.07
C PRO A 52 -0.24 10.83 -9.73
N PRO A 53 -1.15 10.56 -8.76
CA PRO A 53 -1.24 11.37 -7.55
C PRO A 53 -0.06 11.14 -6.60
N ILE A 54 0.45 9.91 -6.49
CA ILE A 54 1.58 9.61 -5.59
C ILE A 54 2.90 9.93 -6.29
N GLY A 55 3.08 9.42 -7.52
CA GLY A 55 4.35 9.52 -8.24
C GLY A 55 4.70 10.95 -8.65
N LEU A 56 3.71 11.77 -8.99
CA LEU A 56 3.94 13.16 -9.40
C LEU A 56 3.48 14.17 -8.34
N GLY A 57 2.31 13.95 -7.74
CA GLY A 57 1.74 14.88 -6.75
C GLY A 57 2.50 14.88 -5.44
N ALA A 58 2.45 13.76 -4.71
CA ALA A 58 3.08 13.64 -3.39
C ALA A 58 4.61 13.81 -3.47
N LEU A 59 5.27 13.17 -4.44
CA LEU A 59 6.72 13.30 -4.61
C LEU A 59 7.16 14.76 -4.80
N ARG A 60 6.40 15.55 -5.58
CA ARG A 60 6.73 16.97 -5.79
C ARG A 60 6.69 17.76 -4.48
N GLU A 61 5.76 17.45 -3.59
CA GLU A 61 5.66 18.16 -2.31
C GLU A 61 6.81 17.81 -1.38
N TYR A 62 7.12 16.52 -1.23
CA TYR A 62 8.26 16.06 -0.44
C TYR A 62 9.61 16.53 -1.01
N TRP A 63 9.72 16.65 -2.35
CA TRP A 63 10.93 17.18 -3.00
C TRP A 63 11.17 18.64 -2.59
N LYS A 64 10.13 19.48 -2.54
CA LYS A 64 10.27 20.89 -2.14
C LYS A 64 10.77 21.03 -0.71
N GLU A 65 10.39 20.10 0.17
CA GLU A 65 10.80 20.08 1.58
C GLU A 65 12.19 19.46 1.79
N GLY A 66 12.86 18.98 0.72
CA GLY A 66 14.20 18.40 0.78
C GLY A 66 14.25 17.03 1.47
N GLN A 67 13.10 16.39 1.69
CA GLN A 67 12.96 15.11 2.40
C GLN A 67 13.12 13.88 1.48
N VAL A 68 13.75 14.05 0.31
CA VAL A 68 13.89 12.99 -0.70
C VAL A 68 15.35 12.66 -0.94
N ASP A 69 15.77 11.46 -0.52
CA ASP A 69 17.06 10.90 -0.94
C ASP A 69 16.94 10.31 -2.34
N LEU A 70 17.49 11.04 -3.32
CA LEU A 70 17.45 10.66 -4.73
C LEU A 70 18.26 9.40 -5.03
N ARG A 71 19.37 9.15 -4.32
CA ARG A 71 20.20 7.97 -4.58
C ARG A 71 19.48 6.71 -4.11
N ALA A 72 18.98 6.72 -2.88
CA ALA A 72 18.19 5.62 -2.34
C ALA A 72 16.92 5.41 -3.17
N GLY A 73 16.23 6.50 -3.55
CA GLY A 73 15.02 6.48 -4.34
C GLY A 73 15.20 5.83 -5.72
N ILE A 74 16.23 6.23 -6.48
CA ILE A 74 16.49 5.67 -7.82
C ILE A 74 16.88 4.19 -7.75
N LEU A 75 17.74 3.80 -6.80
CA LEU A 75 18.14 2.40 -6.63
C LEU A 75 16.93 1.52 -6.26
N CYS A 76 16.09 1.99 -5.35
CA CYS A 76 14.85 1.29 -5.00
C CYS A 76 13.87 1.24 -6.19
N ALA A 77 13.72 2.34 -6.93
CA ALA A 77 12.84 2.39 -8.09
C ALA A 77 13.25 1.38 -9.18
N LEU A 78 14.56 1.24 -9.44
CA LEU A 78 15.06 0.23 -10.37
C LEU A 78 14.80 -1.20 -9.89
N GLY A 79 15.02 -1.47 -8.60
CA GLY A 79 14.69 -2.77 -7.99
C GLY A 79 13.20 -3.09 -8.09
N ILE A 80 12.34 -2.12 -7.81
CA ILE A 80 10.88 -2.25 -7.93
C ILE A 80 10.49 -2.47 -9.40
N LEU A 81 11.10 -1.78 -10.35
CA LEU A 81 10.84 -1.96 -11.79
C LEU A 81 11.10 -3.40 -12.23
N LEU A 82 12.28 -3.94 -11.89
CA LEU A 82 12.65 -5.32 -12.23
C LEU A 82 11.76 -6.33 -11.51
N GLY A 83 11.52 -6.13 -10.21
CA GLY A 83 10.67 -6.99 -9.40
C GLY A 83 9.20 -6.98 -9.85
N ALA A 84 8.65 -5.82 -10.21
CA ALA A 84 7.29 -5.67 -10.71
C ALA A 84 7.13 -6.31 -12.09
N TYR A 85 8.11 -6.11 -12.98
CA TYR A 85 8.09 -6.74 -14.30
C TYR A 85 8.16 -8.28 -14.18
N GLY A 86 9.09 -8.81 -13.39
CA GLY A 86 9.18 -10.25 -13.13
C GLY A 86 7.94 -10.80 -12.42
N GLY A 87 7.45 -10.11 -11.38
CA GLY A 87 6.26 -10.49 -10.63
C GLY A 87 4.99 -10.49 -11.48
N SER A 88 4.81 -9.49 -12.34
CA SER A 88 3.67 -9.43 -13.27
C SER A 88 3.70 -10.58 -14.28
N SER A 89 4.88 -10.95 -14.78
CA SER A 89 5.05 -12.07 -15.71
C SER A 89 4.66 -13.41 -15.08
N LEU A 90 4.87 -13.57 -13.76
CA LEU A 90 4.41 -14.74 -13.00
C LEU A 90 2.92 -14.65 -12.61
N ALA A 91 2.40 -13.46 -12.34
CA ALA A 91 1.04 -13.26 -11.87
C ALA A 91 -0.02 -13.35 -12.98
N LEU A 92 0.26 -12.77 -14.17
CA LEU A 92 -0.66 -12.75 -15.32
C LEU A 92 -1.15 -14.13 -15.80
N PRO A 93 -0.33 -15.20 -15.83
CA PRO A 93 -0.82 -16.53 -16.21
C PRO A 93 -1.60 -17.23 -15.09
N MET A 94 -1.66 -16.70 -13.86
CA MET A 94 -2.38 -17.33 -12.77
C MET A 94 -3.89 -17.06 -12.85
N PRO A 95 -4.75 -18.02 -12.47
CA PRO A 95 -6.18 -17.77 -12.38
C PRO A 95 -6.48 -16.78 -11.24
N SER A 96 -7.48 -15.91 -11.44
CA SER A 96 -7.86 -14.84 -10.50
C SER A 96 -8.11 -15.33 -9.08
N ARG A 97 -8.63 -16.55 -8.91
CA ARG A 97 -8.86 -17.18 -7.61
C ARG A 97 -7.57 -17.41 -6.82
N ASN A 98 -6.50 -17.82 -7.49
CA ASN A 98 -5.20 -18.04 -6.84
C ASN A 98 -4.55 -16.70 -6.48
N LEU A 99 -4.69 -15.70 -7.36
CA LEU A 99 -4.17 -14.36 -7.12
C LEU A 99 -4.91 -13.65 -5.97
N GLN A 100 -6.22 -13.84 -5.88
CA GLN A 100 -7.05 -13.38 -4.77
C GLN A 100 -6.66 -14.08 -3.46
N GLY A 101 -6.42 -15.40 -3.49
CA GLY A 101 -5.93 -16.15 -2.33
C GLY A 101 -4.56 -15.69 -1.87
N LEU A 102 -3.62 -15.47 -2.80
CA LEU A 102 -2.28 -14.96 -2.50
C LEU A 102 -2.35 -13.57 -1.86
N PHE A 103 -3.10 -12.65 -2.47
CA PHE A 103 -3.29 -11.30 -1.94
C PHE A 103 -3.98 -11.32 -0.57
N GLY A 104 -5.01 -12.16 -0.39
CA GLY A 104 -5.68 -12.35 0.88
C GLY A 104 -4.73 -12.85 1.97
N SER A 105 -3.89 -13.85 1.67
CA SER A 105 -2.88 -14.35 2.62
C SER A 105 -1.87 -13.27 3.01
N PHE A 106 -1.45 -12.43 2.05
CA PHE A 106 -0.58 -11.29 2.31
C PHE A 106 -1.24 -10.26 3.25
N LEU A 107 -2.53 -9.97 3.07
CA LEU A 107 -3.27 -9.08 3.97
C LEU A 107 -3.37 -9.63 5.39
N VAL A 108 -3.69 -10.92 5.54
CA VAL A 108 -3.76 -11.57 6.87
C VAL A 108 -2.39 -11.53 7.56
N LEU A 109 -1.32 -11.85 6.82
CA LEU A 109 0.04 -11.79 7.35
C LEU A 109 0.41 -10.37 7.78
N SER A 110 0.10 -9.36 6.95
CA SER A 110 0.34 -7.96 7.26
C SER A 110 -0.44 -7.52 8.51
N ALA A 111 -1.71 -7.94 8.63
CA ALA A 111 -2.53 -7.67 9.81
C ALA A 111 -1.93 -8.28 11.09
N ILE A 112 -1.44 -9.52 11.03
CA ILE A 112 -0.79 -10.19 12.17
C ILE A 112 0.51 -9.49 12.54
N LEU A 113 1.35 -9.13 11.56
CA LEU A 113 2.61 -8.44 11.82
C LEU A 113 2.39 -7.07 12.46
N LEU A 114 1.43 -6.29 11.95
CA LEU A 114 1.06 -4.99 12.50
C LEU A 114 0.48 -5.14 13.91
N TRP A 115 -0.37 -6.13 14.15
CA TRP A 115 -0.91 -6.41 15.48
C TRP A 115 0.20 -6.73 16.48
N ARG A 116 1.16 -7.59 16.09
CA ARG A 116 2.32 -7.92 16.93
C ARG A 116 3.19 -6.69 17.22
N LYS A 117 3.46 -5.85 16.21
CA LYS A 117 4.19 -4.60 16.41
C LYS A 117 3.46 -3.69 17.41
N ALA A 118 2.14 -3.53 17.25
CA ALA A 118 1.32 -2.71 18.16
C ALA A 118 1.37 -3.21 19.61
N GLN A 119 1.39 -4.53 19.81
CA GLN A 119 1.53 -5.13 21.15
C GLN A 119 2.91 -4.87 21.76
N ILE A 120 3.99 -4.98 20.97
CA ILE A 120 5.36 -4.73 21.44
C ILE A 120 5.51 -3.25 21.85
N GLU A 121 5.05 -2.33 21.00
CA GLU A 121 5.09 -0.89 21.26
C GLU A 121 4.29 -0.53 22.52
N SER A 122 3.09 -1.11 22.68
CA SER A 122 2.25 -0.90 23.87
C SER A 122 2.91 -1.38 25.16
N ARG A 123 3.64 -2.51 25.11
CA ARG A 123 4.39 -3.04 26.26
C ARG A 123 5.60 -2.17 26.61
N ALA A 124 6.33 -1.67 25.61
CA ALA A 124 7.46 -0.77 25.81
C ALA A 124 7.04 0.55 26.50
N VAL A 125 5.90 1.12 26.09
CA VAL A 125 5.36 2.35 26.69
C VAL A 125 4.86 2.11 28.13
N ALA A 126 4.27 0.95 28.41
CA ALA A 126 3.82 0.61 29.76
C ALA A 126 4.99 0.45 30.74
N GLY A 127 6.06 -0.26 30.34
CA GLY A 127 7.26 -0.45 31.19
C GLY A 127 8.01 0.86 31.48
N GLY A 128 8.08 1.78 30.52
CA GLY A 128 8.72 3.08 30.72
C GLY A 128 8.00 3.98 31.74
N LYS A 129 6.67 3.85 31.89
CA LYS A 129 5.90 4.62 32.87
C LYS A 129 6.04 4.09 34.30
N GLU A 130 6.31 2.81 34.46
CA GLU A 130 6.53 2.18 35.78
C GLU A 130 7.90 2.54 36.35
N GLN A 131 8.92 2.62 35.48
CA GLN A 131 10.29 2.96 35.86
C GLN A 131 10.53 4.47 36.10
N ALA A 132 9.66 5.34 35.60
CA ALA A 132 9.70 6.78 35.86
C ALA A 132 8.95 7.20 37.15
N ARG A 133 8.33 6.25 37.84
CA ARG A 133 7.49 6.47 39.04
C ARG A 133 8.10 5.92 40.35
N GLY A 134 9.23 5.21 40.28
CA GLY A 134 9.98 4.71 41.44
C GLY A 134 11.24 5.51 41.66
#